data_AF-A0A7K3VXF8-F1
#
_entry.id   AF-A0A7K3VXF8-F1
#
_cell.length_a   1.000
_cell.length_b   1.000
_cell.length_c   1.000
_cell.angle_alpha   90.00
_cell.angle_beta   90.00
_cell.angle_gamma   90.00
#
_symmetry.space_group_name_H-M   'P 1'
#
loop_
_entity.id
_entity.type
_entity.pdbx_description
1 polymer ?
#
loop_
_entity_poly.entity_id
_entity_poly.type
_entity_poly.pdbx_seq_one_letter_code
_entity_poly.pdbx_strand_id
1 'polypeptide(L)'
;MTLADLVAAELGTLVEPDRTARRAARGPAPDDHPAADPRDARLAALERTVAQLEHALAARVATERAIGVLAERHGTTPRCAFELLRGEARSQGRPVPELAHEVLDSLEVTQDPVATDLPRPPAPRPAPPRPAAPRPAASADVRTRARTDRRAAVEGRS
;
A
#
# COMPACT_ATOMS: atom_id res chain seq x y z
N MET A 1 10.80 14.93 57.38
CA MET A 1 9.68 15.88 57.29
C MET A 1 9.32 16.01 55.83
N THR A 2 8.09 15.63 55.48
CA THR A 2 7.64 15.56 54.08
C THR A 2 6.94 16.86 53.69
N LEU A 3 6.88 17.16 52.39
CA LEU A 3 6.20 18.36 51.89
C LEU A 3 4.71 18.41 52.30
N ALA A 4 4.09 17.24 52.48
CA ALA A 4 2.74 17.10 53.01
C ALA A 4 2.59 17.61 54.46
N ASP A 5 3.63 17.44 55.30
CA ASP A 5 3.60 17.88 56.70
C ASP A 5 3.66 19.41 56.83
N LEU A 6 4.38 20.09 55.94
CA LEU A 6 4.48 21.56 55.93
C LEU A 6 3.20 22.24 55.45
N VAL A 7 2.54 21.66 54.43
CA VAL A 7 1.26 22.17 53.91
C VAL A 7 0.14 21.99 54.94
N ALA A 8 0.18 20.90 55.72
CA ALA A 8 -0.79 20.66 56.78
C ALA A 8 -0.66 21.64 57.97
N ALA A 9 0.55 22.14 58.25
CA ALA A 9 0.79 23.12 59.31
C ALA A 9 0.36 24.54 58.91
N GLU A 10 0.53 24.91 57.63
CA GLU A 10 0.19 26.25 57.10
C GLU A 10 -1.33 26.48 56.98
N LEU A 11 -2.11 25.42 56.72
CA LEU A 11 -3.53 25.55 56.34
C LEU A 11 -4.53 25.43 57.48
N GLY A 12 -4.10 25.26 58.74
CA GLY A 12 -4.97 25.37 59.91
C GLY A 12 -6.25 24.53 59.84
N THR A 13 -6.23 23.37 60.48
CA THR A 13 -7.33 22.38 60.61
C THR A 13 -7.43 21.38 59.45
N LEU A 14 -7.28 20.10 59.81
CA LEU A 14 -7.71 18.96 58.99
C LEU A 14 -9.23 19.08 58.79
N VAL A 15 -9.64 19.76 57.72
CA VAL A 15 -11.00 19.58 57.20
C VAL A 15 -11.06 18.15 56.71
N GLU A 16 -11.58 17.27 57.56
CA GLU A 16 -11.88 15.89 57.20
C GLU A 16 -12.64 15.90 55.87
N PRO A 17 -12.08 15.33 54.79
CA PRO A 17 -12.73 15.37 53.50
C PRO A 17 -14.09 14.70 53.67
N ASP A 18 -15.15 15.48 53.40
CA ASP A 18 -16.51 14.97 53.46
C ASP A 18 -16.65 13.74 52.54
N ARG A 19 -17.65 12.90 52.78
CA ARG A 19 -17.92 11.70 51.99
C ARG A 19 -17.95 12.00 50.49
N THR A 20 -18.41 13.20 50.13
CA THR A 20 -18.40 13.74 48.77
C THR A 20 -16.98 13.91 48.20
N ALA A 21 -16.07 14.53 48.94
CA ALA A 21 -14.66 14.70 48.55
C ALA A 21 -13.93 13.36 48.42
N ARG A 22 -14.17 12.41 49.35
CA ARG A 22 -13.64 11.04 49.25
C ARG A 22 -14.18 10.29 48.04
N ARG A 23 -15.45 10.51 47.67
CA ARG A 23 -16.06 9.90 46.49
C ARG A 23 -15.50 10.49 45.20
N ALA A 24 -15.25 11.80 45.16
CA ALA A 24 -14.64 12.48 44.02
C ALA A 24 -13.16 12.08 43.81
N ALA A 25 -12.40 11.92 44.89
CA ALA A 25 -11.01 11.47 44.84
C ALA A 25 -10.84 10.00 44.43
N ARG A 26 -11.90 9.17 44.53
CA ARG A 26 -11.87 7.77 44.11
C ARG A 26 -11.73 7.58 42.59
N GLY A 27 -11.80 8.68 41.82
CA GLY A 27 -11.91 8.64 40.37
C GLY A 27 -13.25 8.01 39.93
N PRO A 28 -13.62 8.10 38.65
CA PRO A 28 -14.58 7.13 38.11
C PRO A 28 -14.05 5.73 38.49
N ALA A 29 -14.93 4.84 38.96
CA ALA A 29 -14.59 3.42 39.01
C ALA A 29 -14.01 3.06 37.63
N PRO A 30 -13.00 2.17 37.53
CA PRO A 30 -12.58 1.71 36.22
C PRO A 30 -13.85 1.20 35.55
N ASP A 31 -14.36 1.99 34.62
CA ASP A 31 -15.50 1.62 33.82
C ASP A 31 -15.09 0.26 33.26
N ASP A 32 -15.92 -0.76 33.48
CA ASP A 32 -15.82 -2.06 32.82
C ASP A 32 -16.03 -1.80 31.31
N HIS A 33 -15.12 -1.09 30.67
CA HIS A 33 -14.97 -1.08 29.24
C HIS A 33 -14.63 -2.54 28.95
N PRO A 34 -15.53 -3.29 28.29
CA PRO A 34 -15.21 -4.65 27.91
C PRO A 34 -13.88 -4.56 27.17
N ALA A 35 -12.87 -5.30 27.67
CA ALA A 35 -11.57 -5.36 27.04
C ALA A 35 -11.81 -5.56 25.54
N ALA A 36 -11.37 -4.60 24.72
CA ALA A 36 -11.73 -4.51 23.31
C ALA A 36 -11.63 -5.89 22.66
N ASP A 37 -12.67 -6.33 21.95
CA ASP A 37 -12.71 -7.67 21.36
C ASP A 37 -11.43 -7.82 20.50
N PRO A 38 -10.64 -8.90 20.68
CA PRO A 38 -9.49 -9.15 19.81
C PRO A 38 -9.84 -9.12 18.31
N ARG A 39 -11.11 -9.36 17.95
CA ARG A 39 -11.63 -9.19 16.59
C ARG A 39 -11.63 -7.73 16.14
N ASP A 40 -12.06 -6.81 17.00
CA ASP A 40 -12.08 -5.37 16.72
C ASP A 40 -10.65 -4.83 16.55
N ALA A 41 -9.73 -5.26 17.41
CA ALA A 41 -8.32 -4.90 17.30
C ALA A 41 -7.69 -5.41 15.98
N ARG A 42 -8.07 -6.64 15.56
CA ARG A 42 -7.64 -7.22 14.28
C ARG A 42 -8.24 -6.45 13.10
N LEU A 43 -9.54 -6.13 13.14
CA LEU A 43 -10.22 -5.37 12.10
C LEU A 43 -9.57 -3.99 11.91
N ALA A 44 -9.34 -3.25 12.99
CA ALA A 44 -8.65 -1.96 12.95
C ALA A 44 -7.20 -2.05 12.43
N ALA A 45 -6.50 -3.17 12.63
CA ALA A 45 -5.18 -3.40 12.04
C ALA A 45 -5.25 -3.67 10.53
N LEU A 46 -6.25 -4.43 10.08
CA LEU A 46 -6.50 -4.67 8.66
C LEU A 46 -6.87 -3.38 7.94
N GLU A 47 -7.78 -2.58 8.49
CA GLU A 47 -8.19 -1.30 7.92
C GLU A 47 -7.01 -0.34 7.75
N ARG A 48 -6.14 -0.23 8.77
CA ARG A 48 -4.90 0.55 8.65
C ARG A 48 -3.98 0.04 7.55
N THR A 49 -3.85 -1.28 7.40
CA THR A 49 -3.02 -1.89 6.36
C THR A 49 -3.61 -1.60 4.97
N VAL A 50 -4.93 -1.73 4.80
CA VAL A 50 -5.62 -1.41 3.55
C VAL A 50 -5.41 0.05 3.19
N ALA A 51 -5.64 0.98 4.13
CA ALA A 51 -5.45 2.41 3.88
C ALA A 51 -3.99 2.74 3.48
N GLN A 52 -3.01 2.09 4.10
CA GLN A 52 -1.60 2.25 3.73
C GLN A 52 -1.30 1.73 2.32
N LEU A 53 -1.87 0.58 1.94
CA LEU A 53 -1.71 0.00 0.62
C LEU A 53 -2.40 0.85 -0.45
N GLU A 54 -3.62 1.31 -0.19
CA GLU A 54 -4.35 2.20 -1.10
C GLU A 54 -3.55 3.48 -1.34
N HIS A 55 -3.03 4.10 -0.28
CA HIS A 55 -2.19 5.29 -0.40
C HIS A 55 -0.91 5.02 -1.21
N ALA A 56 -0.20 3.93 -0.92
CA ALA A 56 1.03 3.57 -1.63
C ALA A 56 0.79 3.25 -3.11
N LEU A 57 -0.32 2.57 -3.42
CA LEU A 57 -0.71 2.25 -4.79
C LEU A 57 -1.11 3.51 -5.56
N ALA A 58 -1.91 4.40 -4.95
CA ALA A 58 -2.27 5.67 -5.56
C ALA A 58 -1.03 6.51 -5.90
N ALA A 59 -0.09 6.63 -4.97
CA ALA A 59 1.19 7.33 -5.17
C ALA A 59 2.01 6.72 -6.32
N ARG A 60 2.05 5.39 -6.42
CA ARG A 60 2.76 4.70 -7.49
C ARG A 60 2.11 4.95 -8.86
N VAL A 61 0.78 4.80 -8.95
CA VAL A 61 0.04 5.04 -10.20
C VAL A 61 0.22 6.47 -10.67
N ALA A 62 0.12 7.45 -9.77
CA ALA A 62 0.36 8.87 -10.10
C ALA A 62 1.78 9.08 -10.64
N THR A 63 2.79 8.51 -9.98
CA THR A 63 4.19 8.59 -10.41
C THR A 63 4.41 7.98 -11.80
N GLU A 64 3.88 6.77 -12.04
CA GLU A 64 4.02 6.09 -13.35
C GLU A 64 3.32 6.87 -14.48
N ARG A 65 2.14 7.44 -14.22
CA ARG A 65 1.44 8.29 -15.19
C ARG A 65 2.21 9.58 -15.48
N ALA A 66 2.71 10.27 -14.45
CA ALA A 66 3.52 11.47 -14.62
C ALA A 66 4.81 11.20 -15.40
N ILE A 67 5.48 10.07 -15.15
CA ILE A 67 6.64 9.64 -15.94
C ILE A 67 6.26 9.48 -17.42
N GLY A 68 5.14 8.84 -17.72
CA GLY A 68 4.65 8.66 -19.09
C GLY A 68 4.42 10.00 -19.80
N VAL A 69 3.75 10.92 -19.12
CA VAL A 69 3.49 12.29 -19.61
C VAL A 69 4.79 13.05 -19.87
N LEU A 70 5.72 13.05 -18.91
CA LEU A 70 7.00 13.75 -19.06
C LEU A 70 7.86 13.14 -20.17
N ALA A 71 7.88 11.80 -20.27
CA ALA A 71 8.60 11.10 -21.33
C ALA A 71 8.09 11.49 -22.71
N GLU A 72 6.76 11.53 -22.90
CA GLU A 72 6.14 11.99 -24.14
C GLU A 72 6.47 13.46 -24.42
N ARG A 73 6.19 14.36 -23.48
CA ARG A 73 6.35 15.82 -23.65
C ARG A 73 7.79 16.24 -23.95
N HIS A 74 8.77 15.54 -23.38
CA HIS A 74 10.17 15.85 -23.56
C HIS A 74 10.86 14.99 -24.63
N GLY A 75 10.15 14.03 -25.25
CA GLY A 75 10.74 13.09 -26.22
C GLY A 75 11.88 12.25 -25.61
N THR A 76 11.75 11.88 -24.33
CA THR A 76 12.78 11.14 -23.59
C THR A 76 12.33 9.74 -23.23
N THR A 77 13.27 8.89 -22.78
CA THR A 77 12.90 7.58 -22.25
C THR A 77 12.21 7.73 -20.88
N PRO A 78 11.32 6.80 -20.49
CA PRO A 78 10.72 6.79 -19.16
C PRO A 78 11.74 6.83 -18.02
N ARG A 79 12.90 6.19 -18.21
CA ARG A 79 14.01 6.22 -17.24
C ARG A 79 14.57 7.63 -17.07
N CYS A 80 14.84 8.34 -18.17
CA CYS A 80 15.31 9.72 -18.12
C CYS A 80 14.28 10.65 -17.47
N ALA A 81 13.00 10.51 -17.84
CA ALA A 81 11.93 11.30 -17.24
C ALA A 81 11.80 11.07 -15.72
N PHE A 82 11.93 9.82 -15.26
CA PHE A 82 11.95 9.52 -13.83
C PHE A 82 13.15 10.15 -13.11
N GLU A 83 14.35 10.09 -13.68
CA GLU A 83 15.54 10.71 -13.06
C GLU A 83 15.40 12.24 -12.98
N LEU A 84 14.80 12.89 -13.99
CA LEU A 84 14.49 14.32 -13.96
C LEU A 84 13.50 14.64 -12.83
N LEU A 85 12.37 13.92 -12.77
CA LEU A 85 11.36 14.10 -11.73
C LEU A 85 11.95 13.88 -10.33
N ARG A 86 12.79 12.85 -10.17
CA ARG A 86 13.48 12.56 -8.90
C ARG A 86 14.56 13.59 -8.57
N GLY A 87 15.21 14.18 -9.58
CA GLY A 87 16.14 15.28 -9.42
C GLY A 87 15.45 16.51 -8.82
N GLU A 88 14.32 16.90 -9.42
CA GLU A 88 13.50 18.03 -8.97
C GLU A 88 12.91 17.80 -7.58
N ALA A 89 12.35 16.62 -7.32
CA ALA A 89 11.83 16.29 -6.00
C ALA A 89 12.91 16.42 -4.91
N ARG A 90 14.14 15.96 -5.19
CA ARG A 90 15.27 16.10 -4.27
C ARG A 90 15.72 17.55 -4.09
N SER A 91 15.80 18.35 -5.15
CA SER A 91 16.22 19.77 -5.04
C SER A 91 15.22 20.59 -4.23
N GLN A 92 13.94 20.23 -4.29
CA GLN A 92 12.87 20.86 -3.52
C GLN A 92 12.69 20.26 -2.11
N GLY A 93 13.35 19.14 -1.79
CA GLY A 93 13.16 18.43 -0.52
C GLY A 93 11.77 17.81 -0.37
N ARG A 94 11.13 17.46 -1.49
CA ARG A 94 9.75 16.98 -1.56
C ARG A 94 9.68 15.52 -2.01
N PRO A 95 8.62 14.78 -1.66
CA PRO A 95 8.43 13.42 -2.14
C PRO A 95 8.01 13.42 -3.61
N VAL A 96 8.56 12.48 -4.40
CA VAL A 96 8.27 12.33 -5.84
C VAL A 96 6.77 12.25 -6.18
N PRO A 97 5.92 11.53 -5.42
CA PRO A 97 4.49 11.47 -5.71
C PRO A 97 3.79 12.85 -5.68
N GLU A 98 4.21 13.78 -4.83
CA GLU A 98 3.62 15.13 -4.80
C GLU A 98 3.86 15.89 -6.11
N LEU A 99 5.11 15.90 -6.60
CA LEU A 99 5.40 16.50 -7.91
C LEU A 99 4.70 15.76 -9.04
N ALA A 100 4.54 14.44 -8.93
CA ALA A 100 3.80 13.68 -9.93
C ALA A 100 2.33 14.14 -10.02
N HIS A 101 1.69 14.44 -8.88
CA HIS A 101 0.35 15.02 -8.87
C HIS A 101 0.33 16.40 -9.53
N GLU A 102 1.26 17.30 -9.21
CA GLU A 102 1.33 18.63 -9.85
C GLU A 102 1.48 18.57 -11.38
N VAL A 103 2.27 17.61 -11.88
CA VAL A 103 2.41 17.37 -13.32
C VAL A 103 1.08 16.95 -13.93
N LEU A 104 0.32 16.07 -13.27
CA LEU A 104 -0.97 15.60 -13.75
C LEU A 104 -2.03 16.71 -13.67
N ASP A 105 -2.08 17.47 -12.58
CA ASP A 105 -3.02 18.59 -12.41
C ASP A 105 -2.77 19.68 -13.47
N SER A 106 -1.51 19.95 -13.80
CA SER A 106 -1.14 20.89 -14.87
C SER A 106 -1.64 20.44 -16.26
N LEU A 107 -1.78 19.13 -16.48
CA LEU A 107 -2.39 18.63 -17.72
C LEU A 107 -3.88 18.90 -17.72
N GLU A 108 -4.60 18.61 -16.63
CA GLU A 108 -6.04 18.83 -16.54
C GLU A 108 -6.40 20.29 -16.80
N VAL A 109 -5.63 21.23 -16.26
CA VAL A 109 -5.77 22.68 -16.55
C VAL A 109 -5.55 23.01 -18.03
N THR A 110 -4.67 22.27 -18.72
CA THR A 110 -4.42 22.44 -20.16
C THR A 110 -5.54 21.82 -21.01
N GLN A 111 -6.38 20.94 -20.45
CA GLN A 111 -7.39 20.16 -21.19
C GLN A 111 -8.81 20.79 -21.23
N ASP A 112 -9.04 21.95 -20.59
CA ASP A 112 -10.34 22.68 -20.60
C ASP A 112 -10.46 23.73 -21.74
N PRO A 113 -11.65 24.01 -22.32
CA PRO A 113 -12.26 23.20 -23.38
C PRO A 113 -12.44 23.99 -24.71
N VAL A 114 -11.52 23.82 -25.66
CA VAL A 114 -11.81 23.94 -27.11
C VAL A 114 -11.36 22.66 -27.79
N ALA A 115 -11.95 21.53 -27.38
CA ALA A 115 -11.77 20.26 -28.08
C ALA A 115 -12.88 19.28 -27.71
N THR A 116 -14.12 19.59 -28.08
CA THR A 116 -15.15 18.55 -28.20
C THR A 116 -15.85 18.70 -29.55
N ASP A 117 -15.07 18.57 -30.62
CA ASP A 117 -15.56 17.96 -31.85
C ASP A 117 -14.41 17.21 -32.53
N LEU A 118 -13.85 16.21 -31.83
CA LEU A 118 -13.07 15.19 -32.50
C LEU A 118 -14.04 14.06 -32.85
N PRO A 119 -14.28 13.78 -34.14
CA PRO A 119 -15.15 12.68 -34.54
C PRO A 119 -14.61 11.39 -33.92
N ARG A 120 -15.51 10.68 -33.24
CA ARG A 120 -15.23 9.39 -32.61
C ARG A 120 -14.50 8.50 -33.62
N PRO A 121 -13.30 7.97 -33.31
CA PRO A 121 -12.63 7.06 -34.22
C PRO A 121 -13.58 5.90 -34.54
N PRO A 122 -13.69 5.48 -35.81
CA PRO A 122 -14.59 4.39 -36.18
C PRO A 122 -14.22 3.16 -35.35
N ALA A 123 -15.25 2.47 -34.85
CA ALA A 123 -15.09 1.29 -34.03
C ALA A 123 -14.07 0.32 -34.67
N PRO A 124 -13.20 -0.33 -33.88
CA PRO A 124 -12.26 -1.29 -34.41
C PRO A 124 -13.05 -2.36 -35.18
N ARG A 125 -12.73 -2.51 -36.47
CA ARG A 125 -13.30 -3.57 -37.29
C ARG A 125 -13.02 -4.92 -36.61
N PRO A 126 -13.97 -5.86 -36.59
CA PRO A 126 -13.72 -7.18 -36.01
C PRO A 126 -12.48 -7.78 -36.66
N ALA A 127 -11.50 -8.15 -35.83
CA ALA A 127 -10.28 -8.78 -36.30
C ALA A 127 -10.65 -10.07 -37.07
N PRO A 128 -9.95 -10.40 -38.17
CA PRO A 128 -10.14 -11.69 -38.82
C PRO A 128 -9.86 -12.81 -37.80
N PRO A 129 -10.57 -13.96 -37.89
CA PRO A 129 -10.35 -15.06 -36.97
C PRO A 129 -8.87 -15.45 -37.02
N ARG A 130 -8.21 -15.40 -35.86
CA ARG A 130 -6.83 -15.89 -35.72
C ARG A 130 -6.80 -17.35 -36.18
N PRO A 131 -5.86 -17.76 -37.05
CA PRO A 131 -5.71 -19.16 -37.39
C PRO A 131 -5.46 -19.94 -36.10
N ALA A 132 -6.18 -21.06 -35.94
CA ALA A 132 -6.05 -21.93 -34.79
C ALA A 132 -4.57 -22.29 -34.59
N ALA A 133 -4.06 -22.05 -33.38
CA ALA A 133 -2.72 -22.50 -33.02
C ALA A 133 -2.62 -24.02 -33.28
N PRO A 134 -1.53 -24.51 -33.90
CA PRO A 134 -1.35 -25.94 -34.07
C PRO A 134 -1.38 -26.61 -32.70
N ARG A 135 -2.26 -27.59 -32.54
CA ARG A 135 -2.32 -28.44 -31.34
C ARG A 135 -0.93 -29.04 -31.14
N PRO A 136 -0.38 -29.07 -29.92
CA PRO A 136 0.90 -29.73 -29.70
C PRO A 136 0.75 -31.18 -30.15
N ALA A 137 1.55 -31.57 -31.14
CA ALA A 137 1.65 -32.97 -31.55
C ALA A 137 2.06 -33.78 -30.33
N ALA A 138 1.26 -34.79 -30.01
CA ALA A 138 1.54 -35.74 -28.95
C ALA A 138 2.99 -36.20 -29.09
N SER A 139 3.80 -35.93 -28.07
CA SER A 139 5.19 -36.34 -27.99
C SER A 139 5.22 -37.86 -28.14
N ALA A 140 5.61 -38.32 -29.33
CA ALA A 140 5.78 -39.72 -29.61
C ALA A 140 6.79 -40.29 -28.61
N ASP A 141 6.35 -41.32 -27.89
CA ASP A 141 7.16 -42.21 -27.07
C ASP A 141 8.53 -42.45 -27.71
N VAL A 142 9.55 -41.77 -27.20
CA VAL A 142 10.94 -42.16 -27.42
C VAL A 142 11.19 -43.37 -26.51
N ARG A 143 10.69 -44.52 -26.99
CA ARG A 143 11.17 -45.85 -26.58
C ARG A 143 12.59 -46.00 -27.12
N THR A 144 13.56 -45.49 -26.37
CA THR A 144 14.96 -45.86 -26.57
C THR A 144 15.39 -46.83 -25.48
N ARG A 145 15.63 -48.05 -25.96
CA ARG A 145 16.30 -49.17 -25.32
C ARG A 145 17.51 -48.72 -24.50
N ALA A 146 17.48 -49.00 -23.21
CA ALA A 146 18.67 -49.27 -22.41
C ALA A 146 18.39 -50.50 -21.53
N ARG A 147 18.19 -51.64 -22.19
CA ARG A 147 18.53 -52.94 -21.61
C ARG A 147 20.04 -53.07 -21.77
N THR A 148 20.78 -52.69 -20.75
CA THR A 148 22.04 -53.33 -20.31
C THR A 148 22.39 -52.72 -18.95
N ASP A 149 22.65 -53.60 -18.00
CA ASP A 149 23.37 -53.33 -16.75
C ASP A 149 22.62 -52.62 -15.60
N ARG A 150 21.65 -53.33 -15.02
CA ARG A 150 21.56 -53.39 -13.55
C ARG A 150 21.03 -54.74 -13.05
N ARG A 151 21.68 -55.80 -13.52
CA ARG A 151 21.67 -57.13 -12.88
C ARG A 151 22.85 -57.18 -11.90
N ALA A 152 22.81 -56.36 -10.86
CA ALA A 152 23.72 -56.44 -9.70
C ALA A 152 23.20 -55.49 -8.60
N ALA A 153 22.97 -56.04 -7.40
CA ALA A 153 22.38 -55.41 -6.21
C ALA A 153 20.86 -55.17 -6.35
N VAL A 154 19.96 -55.96 -5.76
CA VAL A 154 19.92 -56.41 -4.37
C VAL A 154 19.20 -57.77 -4.32
N GLU A 155 19.97 -58.85 -4.41
CA GLU A 155 19.65 -60.11 -3.76
C GLU A 155 20.57 -60.18 -2.54
N GLY A 156 20.00 -60.07 -1.34
CA GLY A 156 20.80 -60.20 -0.12
C GLY A 156 20.08 -59.75 1.14
N ARG A 157 19.27 -60.66 1.70
CA ARG A 157 19.15 -61.00 3.14
C ARG A 157 18.75 -59.85 4.10
N SER A 158 17.88 -60.01 5.08
CA SER A 158 17.08 -61.10 5.63
C SER A 158 16.11 -60.42 6.60
#